data_AF-A0A0K0DH96-F1
#
_entry.id   AF-A0A0K0DH96-F1
#
_cell.length_a   1.000
_cell.length_b   1.000
_cell.length_c   1.000
_cell.angle_alpha   90.00
_cell.angle_beta   90.00
_cell.angle_gamma   90.00
#
_symmetry.space_group_name_H-M   'P 1'
#
loop_
_entity.id
_entity.type
_entity.pdbx_description
1 polymer ?
#
loop_
_entity_poly.entity_id
_entity_poly.type
_entity_poly.pdbx_seq_one_letter_code
_entity_poly.pdbx_strand_id
1 'polypeptide(L)'
;MNYAPCKAYNADFDGDEMNGHLIQSHIAQCEAAELANVGSNFLVPRDATPLLGLIQDHVVSGVLLTIRGRFLSKEDFMHLVLSAFAEQTKRIDIPQPAMLKPLMMWSGKQVISCIIKNCVPRDKPLINLVSKSKTPLSCWKVRGFNTPPYDMSESEVVFRQGELLVGVLDKQHYGATQYGLIHSCFELYGHKVGVQILSCLSRLFTTFLQTYLLVRKPIKLGNKLRRSQEQLAIKRVEHTF
;
A
#
# COMPACT_ATOMS: atom_id res chain seq x y z
N MET A 1 11.72 0.37 -14.32
CA MET A 1 10.51 -0.46 -14.12
C MET A 1 9.97 -0.24 -12.71
N ASN A 2 8.65 -0.24 -12.50
CA ASN A 2 8.06 -0.18 -11.14
C ASN A 2 8.15 -1.58 -10.47
N TYR A 3 8.15 -1.67 -9.13
CA TYR A 3 8.14 -2.93 -8.39
C TYR A 3 6.84 -3.73 -8.52
N ALA A 4 5.70 -3.05 -8.72
CA ALA A 4 4.39 -3.69 -8.78
C ALA A 4 4.24 -4.78 -9.87
N PRO A 5 4.76 -4.59 -11.11
CA PRO A 5 4.69 -5.61 -12.16
C PRO A 5 5.77 -6.68 -12.10
N CYS A 6 6.76 -6.65 -11.20
CA CYS A 6 7.90 -7.59 -11.23
C CYS A 6 7.46 -9.07 -11.27
N LYS A 7 6.40 -9.43 -10.55
CA LYS A 7 5.84 -10.79 -10.56
C LYS A 7 5.32 -11.20 -11.96
N ALA A 8 4.79 -10.27 -12.74
CA ALA A 8 4.28 -10.55 -14.08
C ALA A 8 5.40 -10.89 -15.08
N TYR A 9 6.57 -10.27 -14.89
CA TYR A 9 7.75 -10.49 -15.74
C TYR A 9 8.74 -11.50 -15.16
N ASN A 10 8.46 -12.03 -13.96
CA ASN A 10 9.36 -12.89 -13.20
C ASN A 10 10.76 -12.27 -13.03
N ALA A 11 10.80 -10.95 -12.75
CA ALA A 11 12.04 -10.19 -12.61
C ALA A 11 12.36 -9.91 -11.13
N ASP A 12 13.64 -9.94 -10.75
CA ASP A 12 14.08 -9.74 -9.35
C ASP A 12 15.20 -8.71 -9.15
N PHE A 13 15.62 -8.02 -10.22
CA PHE A 13 16.64 -6.96 -10.23
C PHE A 13 18.06 -7.42 -9.83
N ASP A 14 18.44 -8.65 -10.17
CA ASP A 14 19.79 -9.17 -9.95
C ASP A 14 20.74 -9.05 -11.18
N GLY A 15 20.22 -8.55 -12.30
CA GLY A 15 20.96 -8.46 -13.57
C GLY A 15 20.13 -8.82 -14.81
N ASP A 16 18.85 -9.15 -14.65
CA ASP A 16 17.92 -9.43 -15.76
C ASP A 16 17.95 -8.39 -16.89
N GLU A 17 18.04 -8.88 -18.14
CA GLU A 17 17.90 -8.08 -19.35
C GLU A 17 16.48 -8.17 -19.91
N MET A 18 15.90 -7.03 -20.31
CA MET A 18 14.57 -6.97 -20.94
C MET A 18 14.63 -6.22 -22.27
N ASN A 19 13.97 -6.77 -23.29
CA ASN A 19 13.88 -6.12 -24.60
C ASN A 19 12.89 -4.95 -24.58
N GLY A 20 13.32 -3.79 -25.09
CA GLY A 20 12.46 -2.65 -25.34
C GLY A 20 12.04 -2.59 -26.81
N HIS A 21 10.76 -2.88 -27.10
CA HIS A 21 10.22 -2.79 -28.46
C HIS A 21 9.48 -1.46 -28.66
N LEU A 22 9.92 -0.65 -29.64
CA LEU A 22 9.25 0.60 -30.01
C LEU A 22 8.29 0.38 -31.18
N ILE A 23 7.00 0.55 -30.94
CA ILE A 23 5.93 0.29 -31.91
C ILE A 23 5.73 1.51 -32.83
N GLN A 24 5.80 1.29 -34.15
CA GLN A 24 5.74 2.38 -35.15
C GLN A 24 4.34 2.62 -35.73
N SER A 25 3.50 1.59 -35.90
CA SER A 25 2.18 1.75 -36.52
C SER A 25 1.12 2.18 -35.49
N HIS A 26 0.21 3.06 -35.89
CA HIS A 26 -0.86 3.53 -35.01
C HIS A 26 -1.78 2.38 -34.54
N ILE A 27 -2.07 1.42 -35.41
CA ILE A 27 -2.91 0.25 -35.05
C ILE A 27 -2.23 -0.55 -33.92
N ALA A 28 -0.95 -0.88 -34.07
CA ALA A 28 -0.24 -1.64 -33.05
C ALA A 28 -0.03 -0.83 -31.76
N GLN A 29 0.10 0.50 -31.85
CA GLN A 29 0.13 1.36 -30.67
C GLN A 29 -1.19 1.30 -29.89
N CYS A 30 -2.33 1.33 -30.60
CA CYS A 30 -3.65 1.16 -29.98
C CYS A 30 -3.81 -0.22 -29.33
N GLU A 31 -3.38 -1.29 -30.00
CA GLU A 31 -3.40 -2.65 -29.45
C GLU A 31 -2.55 -2.75 -28.18
N ALA A 32 -1.34 -2.19 -28.20
CA ALA A 32 -0.48 -2.20 -27.02
C ALA A 32 -1.07 -1.37 -25.87
N ALA A 33 -1.69 -0.23 -26.16
CA ALA A 33 -2.27 0.65 -25.17
C ALA A 33 -3.55 0.10 -24.54
N GLU A 34 -4.42 -0.59 -25.29
CA GLU A 34 -5.72 -1.05 -24.79
C GLU A 34 -5.72 -2.55 -24.42
N LEU A 35 -5.02 -3.40 -25.18
CA LEU A 35 -5.03 -4.86 -24.98
C LEU A 35 -3.81 -5.35 -24.20
N ALA A 36 -2.60 -4.97 -24.62
CA ALA A 36 -1.36 -5.49 -24.05
C ALA A 36 -0.85 -4.68 -22.83
N ASN A 37 -1.58 -3.65 -22.40
CA ASN A 37 -1.15 -2.84 -21.28
C ASN A 37 -1.18 -3.64 -19.97
N VAL A 38 -0.29 -3.29 -19.05
CA VAL A 38 -0.10 -3.99 -17.77
C VAL A 38 -1.36 -3.99 -16.91
N GLY A 39 -2.16 -2.93 -16.96
CA GLY A 39 -3.41 -2.82 -16.20
C GLY A 39 -4.49 -3.78 -16.67
N SER A 40 -4.69 -3.90 -17.99
CA SER A 40 -5.63 -4.85 -18.60
C SER A 40 -5.25 -6.31 -18.29
N ASN A 41 -3.96 -6.58 -18.07
CA ASN A 41 -3.42 -7.90 -17.75
C ASN A 41 -3.17 -8.11 -16.24
N PHE A 42 -4.05 -7.56 -15.39
CA PHE A 42 -3.93 -7.65 -13.93
C PHE A 42 -4.09 -9.08 -13.38
N LEU A 43 -4.94 -9.90 -13.99
CA LEU A 43 -5.24 -11.27 -13.57
C LEU A 43 -4.55 -12.30 -14.46
N VAL A 44 -4.03 -13.37 -13.87
CA VAL A 44 -3.53 -14.53 -14.62
C VAL A 44 -4.73 -15.26 -15.27
N PRO A 45 -4.71 -15.55 -16.58
CA PRO A 45 -5.80 -16.26 -17.25
C PRO A 45 -6.07 -17.67 -16.70
N ARG A 46 -5.05 -18.32 -16.12
CA ARG A 46 -5.13 -19.69 -15.57
C ARG A 46 -6.05 -19.82 -14.36
N ASP A 47 -5.92 -18.92 -13.40
CA ASP A 47 -6.53 -19.05 -12.07
C ASP A 47 -7.09 -17.74 -11.51
N ALA A 48 -7.14 -16.68 -12.32
CA ALA A 48 -7.55 -15.34 -11.93
C ALA A 48 -6.82 -14.83 -10.68
N THR A 49 -5.55 -15.21 -10.50
CA THR A 49 -4.72 -14.63 -9.44
C THR A 49 -4.17 -13.27 -9.86
N PRO A 50 -4.15 -12.26 -8.97
CA PRO A 50 -3.49 -10.99 -9.26
C PRO A 50 -1.99 -11.14 -9.54
N LEU A 51 -1.52 -10.41 -10.56
CA LEU A 51 -0.11 -10.26 -10.91
C LEU A 51 0.50 -8.99 -10.32
N LEU A 52 -0.26 -7.88 -10.31
CA LEU A 52 0.24 -6.60 -9.81
C LEU A 52 0.04 -6.49 -8.30
N GLY A 53 1.05 -5.98 -7.61
CA GLY A 53 0.93 -5.66 -6.20
C GLY A 53 2.22 -5.12 -5.61
N LEU A 54 2.09 -4.34 -4.53
CA LEU A 54 3.25 -3.81 -3.83
C LEU A 54 3.93 -4.89 -2.99
N ILE A 55 5.25 -4.78 -2.86
CA ILE A 55 6.11 -5.76 -2.20
C ILE A 55 7.06 -5.09 -1.20
N GLN A 56 7.74 -5.91 -0.40
CA GLN A 56 8.85 -5.49 0.48
C GLN A 56 8.53 -4.27 1.36
N ASP A 57 9.21 -3.15 1.16
CA ASP A 57 9.13 -1.94 1.98
C ASP A 57 7.74 -1.31 1.98
N HIS A 58 6.99 -1.43 0.88
CA HIS A 58 5.60 -0.96 0.82
C HIS A 58 4.71 -1.75 1.78
N VAL A 59 5.01 -3.04 2.01
CA VAL A 59 4.29 -3.85 3.00
C VAL A 59 4.55 -3.32 4.41
N VAL A 60 5.80 -3.04 4.73
CA VAL A 60 6.20 -2.50 6.05
C VAL A 60 5.61 -1.11 6.27
N SER A 61 5.69 -0.25 5.27
CA SER A 61 5.17 1.12 5.29
C SER A 61 3.66 1.15 5.52
N GLY A 62 2.89 0.32 4.80
CA GLY A 62 1.45 0.25 4.99
C GLY A 62 1.05 -0.17 6.40
N VAL A 63 1.74 -1.15 6.99
CA VAL A 63 1.51 -1.52 8.40
C VAL A 63 1.85 -0.35 9.31
N LEU A 64 3.05 0.24 9.22
CA LEU A 64 3.49 1.32 10.10
C LEU A 64 2.64 2.59 10.03
N LEU A 65 2.13 2.91 8.84
CA LEU A 65 1.24 4.04 8.61
C LEU A 65 -0.16 3.76 9.18
N THR A 66 -0.69 2.56 8.99
CA THR A 66 -2.07 2.22 9.36
C THR A 66 -2.23 1.75 10.80
N ILE A 67 -1.16 1.50 11.55
CA ILE A 67 -1.21 1.16 12.98
C ILE A 67 -2.03 2.20 13.79
N ARG A 68 -2.89 1.69 14.68
CA ARG A 68 -3.61 2.51 15.67
C ARG A 68 -2.68 3.37 16.51
N GLY A 69 -3.07 4.62 16.73
CA GLY A 69 -2.26 5.60 17.46
C GLY A 69 -1.26 6.35 16.58
N ARG A 70 -1.16 6.03 15.29
CA ARG A 70 -0.44 6.89 14.33
C ARG A 70 -1.30 8.11 14.00
N PHE A 71 -0.91 9.25 14.57
CA PHE A 71 -1.45 10.56 14.24
C PHE A 71 -0.41 11.39 13.47
N LEU A 72 -0.91 12.19 12.54
CA LEU A 72 -0.16 13.03 11.63
C LEU A 72 -0.61 14.48 11.82
N SER A 73 0.35 15.40 11.80
CA SER A 73 0.04 16.82 11.73
C SER A 73 -0.62 17.15 10.40
N LYS A 74 -1.26 18.34 10.31
CA LYS A 74 -1.83 18.82 9.04
C LYS A 74 -0.79 18.83 7.93
N GLU A 75 0.42 19.33 8.21
CA GLU A 75 1.50 19.44 7.24
C GLU A 75 1.94 18.07 6.73
N ASP A 76 2.16 17.12 7.65
CA ASP A 76 2.58 15.77 7.28
C ASP A 76 1.48 15.04 6.49
N PHE A 77 0.21 15.18 6.90
CA PHE A 77 -0.92 14.60 6.18
C PHE A 77 -0.99 15.13 4.75
N MET A 78 -0.91 16.45 4.59
CA MET A 78 -1.00 17.09 3.29
C MET A 78 0.18 16.73 2.40
N HIS A 79 1.40 16.68 2.96
CA HIS A 79 2.59 16.26 2.23
C HIS A 79 2.46 14.83 1.70
N LEU A 80 2.00 13.89 2.52
CA LEU A 80 1.79 12.49 2.12
C LEU A 80 0.69 12.33 1.08
N VAL A 81 -0.42 13.06 1.21
CA VAL A 81 -1.52 13.00 0.24
C VAL A 81 -1.09 13.62 -1.10
N LEU A 82 -0.43 14.77 -1.08
CA LEU A 82 0.05 15.42 -2.30
C LEU A 82 1.10 14.57 -3.01
N SER A 83 2.01 13.91 -2.28
CA SER A 83 3.01 13.03 -2.90
C SER A 83 2.37 11.81 -3.57
N ALA A 84 1.31 11.26 -2.97
CA ALA A 84 0.54 10.16 -3.58
C ALA A 84 -0.07 10.56 -4.93
N PHE A 85 -0.55 11.81 -5.03
CA PHE A 85 -1.22 12.37 -6.21
C PHE A 85 -0.31 13.23 -7.11
N ALA A 86 1.02 13.11 -7.02
CA ALA A 86 1.97 13.98 -7.72
C ALA A 86 1.74 14.11 -9.25
N GLU A 87 1.17 13.09 -9.89
CA GLU A 87 0.86 13.07 -11.33
C GLU A 87 -0.52 13.66 -11.68
N GLN A 88 -1.29 14.13 -10.68
CA GLN A 88 -2.66 14.60 -10.85
C GLN A 88 -2.83 16.07 -10.53
N THR A 89 -3.59 16.76 -11.38
CA THR A 89 -3.96 18.17 -11.21
C THR A 89 -5.36 18.35 -10.61
N LYS A 90 -6.03 17.24 -10.28
CA LYS A 90 -7.40 17.28 -9.73
C LYS A 90 -7.40 17.84 -8.32
N ARG A 91 -8.44 18.60 -7.99
CA ARG A 91 -8.68 19.05 -6.62
C ARG A 91 -8.91 17.83 -5.73
N ILE A 92 -8.13 17.73 -4.67
CA ILE A 92 -8.20 16.64 -3.69
C ILE A 92 -9.15 17.05 -2.57
N ASP A 93 -10.15 16.20 -2.32
CA ASP A 93 -11.09 16.34 -1.22
C ASP A 93 -10.45 15.76 0.06
N ILE A 94 -10.21 16.63 1.04
CA ILE A 94 -9.51 16.30 2.29
C ILE A 94 -10.54 16.05 3.40
N PRO A 95 -10.42 14.95 4.17
CA PRO A 95 -11.33 14.67 5.27
C PRO A 95 -11.10 15.59 6.46
N GLN A 96 -12.13 15.72 7.31
CA GLN A 96 -11.98 16.34 8.62
C GLN A 96 -10.96 15.59 9.49
N PRO A 97 -10.20 16.30 10.36
CA PRO A 97 -9.24 15.65 11.24
C PRO A 97 -9.93 14.66 12.19
N ALA A 98 -9.28 13.53 12.47
CA ALA A 98 -9.75 12.57 13.48
C ALA A 98 -9.71 13.13 14.90
N MET A 99 -8.82 14.08 15.18
CA MET A 99 -8.71 14.75 16.47
C MET A 99 -8.75 16.27 16.26
N LEU A 100 -9.67 16.96 16.94
CA LEU A 100 -9.82 18.42 16.85
C LEU A 100 -9.07 19.16 17.98
N LYS A 101 -9.02 18.57 19.17
CA LYS A 101 -8.35 19.12 20.37
C LYS A 101 -7.51 18.04 21.03
N PRO A 102 -6.36 18.37 21.66
CA PRO A 102 -5.78 19.71 21.81
C PRO A 102 -5.11 20.24 20.53
N LEU A 103 -4.77 19.36 19.59
CA LEU A 103 -4.18 19.71 18.29
C LEU A 103 -4.96 19.01 17.18
N MET A 104 -5.13 19.69 16.04
CA MET A 104 -5.76 19.11 14.86
C MET A 104 -4.83 18.05 14.24
N MET A 105 -5.26 16.79 14.27
CA MET A 105 -4.48 15.66 13.76
C MET A 105 -5.32 14.68 12.96
N TRP A 106 -4.68 14.05 11.98
CA TRP A 106 -5.26 13.02 11.13
C TRP A 106 -4.68 11.66 11.47
N SER A 107 -5.49 10.62 11.36
CA SER A 107 -4.98 9.24 11.50
C SER A 107 -4.29 8.80 10.22
N GLY A 108 -3.28 7.93 10.32
CA GLY A 108 -2.71 7.28 9.14
C GLY A 108 -3.72 6.46 8.33
N LYS A 109 -4.76 5.91 8.96
CA LYS A 109 -5.88 5.26 8.26
C LYS A 109 -6.66 6.24 7.37
N GLN A 110 -6.83 7.49 7.82
CA GLN A 110 -7.51 8.54 7.03
C GLN A 110 -6.74 8.91 5.76
N VAL A 111 -5.41 8.76 5.74
CA VAL A 111 -4.61 8.98 4.52
C VAL A 111 -5.02 7.98 3.44
N ILE A 112 -5.16 6.71 3.80
CA ILE A 112 -5.60 5.68 2.87
C ILE A 112 -7.04 5.92 2.40
N SER A 113 -7.95 6.25 3.33
CA SER A 113 -9.33 6.61 2.99
C SER A 113 -9.40 7.79 2.02
N CYS A 114 -8.56 8.80 2.23
CA CYS A 114 -8.45 9.97 1.36
C CYS A 114 -8.03 9.57 -0.06
N ILE A 115 -7.01 8.72 -0.20
CA ILE A 115 -6.55 8.26 -1.52
C ILE A 115 -7.63 7.47 -2.24
N ILE A 116 -8.29 6.52 -1.57
CA ILE A 116 -9.33 5.69 -2.19
C ILE A 116 -10.48 6.58 -2.67
N LYS A 117 -10.99 7.47 -1.80
CA LYS A 117 -12.12 8.35 -2.15
C LYS A 117 -11.81 9.31 -3.30
N ASN A 118 -10.57 9.80 -3.41
CA ASN A 118 -10.18 10.71 -4.49
C ASN A 118 -9.82 9.99 -5.80
N CYS A 119 -9.45 8.71 -5.74
CA CYS A 119 -9.22 7.90 -6.93
C CYS A 119 -10.51 7.37 -7.56
N VAL A 120 -11.53 7.08 -6.75
CA VAL A 120 -12.81 6.54 -7.23
C VAL A 120 -13.63 7.65 -7.89
N PRO A 121 -14.16 7.45 -9.11
CA PRO A 121 -15.06 8.40 -9.75
C PRO A 121 -16.30 8.71 -8.91
N ARG A 122 -16.75 9.98 -8.90
CA ARG A 122 -17.85 10.46 -8.05
C ARG A 122 -19.21 9.82 -8.35
N ASP A 123 -19.36 9.28 -9.55
CA ASP A 123 -20.54 8.57 -10.05
C ASP A 123 -20.61 7.10 -9.57
N LYS A 124 -19.52 6.56 -9.02
CA LYS A 124 -19.46 5.16 -8.57
C LYS A 124 -19.62 5.03 -7.05
N PRO A 125 -20.27 3.94 -6.58
CA PRO A 125 -20.39 3.68 -5.15
C PRO A 125 -19.02 3.37 -4.55
N LEU A 126 -18.79 3.84 -3.32
CA LEU A 126 -17.54 3.61 -2.60
C LEU A 126 -17.47 2.18 -2.05
N ILE A 127 -16.25 1.66 -1.89
CA ILE A 127 -16.00 0.26 -1.53
C ILE A 127 -16.41 -0.05 -0.09
N ASN A 128 -17.04 -1.22 0.09
CA ASN A 128 -17.23 -1.87 1.37
C ASN A 128 -16.49 -3.20 1.35
N LEU A 129 -15.61 -3.46 2.31
CA LEU A 129 -14.80 -4.68 2.36
C LEU A 129 -14.59 -5.10 3.81
N VAL A 130 -14.76 -6.38 4.09
CA VAL A 130 -14.34 -7.01 5.34
C VAL A 130 -13.30 -8.06 4.99
N SER A 131 -12.10 -7.92 5.54
CA SER A 131 -10.94 -8.74 5.21
C SER A 131 -10.14 -9.03 6.48
N LYS A 132 -9.19 -9.98 6.37
CA LYS A 132 -8.27 -10.32 7.45
C LYS A 132 -6.86 -9.88 7.07
N SER A 133 -6.14 -9.29 8.03
CA SER A 133 -4.70 -9.07 7.90
C SER A 133 -3.94 -10.37 8.18
N LYS A 134 -2.79 -10.57 7.53
CA LYS A 134 -1.85 -11.65 7.84
C LYS A 134 -1.09 -11.38 9.12
N THR A 135 -1.05 -10.13 9.61
CA THR A 135 -0.46 -9.83 10.92
C THR A 135 -1.32 -10.43 12.02
N PRO A 136 -0.83 -11.45 12.74
CA PRO A 136 -1.64 -12.20 13.71
C PRO A 136 -1.95 -11.36 14.95
N LEU A 137 -3.02 -11.73 15.66
CA LEU A 137 -3.44 -11.07 16.90
C LEU A 137 -2.35 -11.03 17.98
N SER A 138 -1.46 -12.03 17.99
CA SER A 138 -0.35 -12.12 18.93
C SER A 138 0.62 -10.94 18.81
N CYS A 139 0.75 -10.33 17.63
CA CYS A 139 1.59 -9.15 17.42
C CYS A 139 1.03 -7.88 18.10
N TRP A 140 -0.26 -7.88 18.43
CA TRP A 140 -0.95 -6.73 19.05
C TRP A 140 -1.11 -6.88 20.57
N LYS A 141 -0.53 -7.93 21.16
CA LYS A 141 -0.56 -8.14 22.60
C LYS A 141 0.36 -7.14 23.31
N VAL A 142 -0.23 -6.31 24.19
CA VAL A 142 0.53 -5.43 25.08
C VAL A 142 0.99 -6.22 26.30
N ARG A 143 2.23 -6.00 26.75
CA ARG A 143 2.76 -6.67 27.96
C ARG A 143 1.88 -6.36 29.16
N GLY A 144 1.51 -7.39 29.91
CA GLY A 144 0.64 -7.27 31.08
C GLY A 144 -0.85 -7.29 30.76
N PHE A 145 -1.24 -7.37 29.48
CA PHE A 145 -2.64 -7.45 29.06
C PHE A 145 -2.94 -8.75 28.29
N ASN A 146 -4.21 -9.14 28.30
CA ASN A 146 -4.69 -10.26 27.49
C ASN A 146 -4.61 -9.92 26.00
N THR A 147 -4.53 -10.96 25.17
CA THR A 147 -4.62 -10.80 23.71
C THR A 147 -5.96 -10.14 23.37
N PRO A 148 -5.98 -9.10 22.52
CA PRO A 148 -7.24 -8.47 22.14
C PRO A 148 -8.15 -9.47 21.41
N PRO A 149 -9.48 -9.32 21.50
CA PRO A 149 -10.42 -10.07 20.67
C PRO A 149 -10.15 -9.79 19.18
N TYR A 150 -10.62 -10.66 18.29
CA TYR A 150 -10.46 -10.46 16.85
C TYR A 150 -11.24 -9.24 16.35
N ASP A 151 -12.48 -9.10 16.83
CA ASP A 151 -13.37 -8.00 16.51
C ASP A 151 -12.77 -6.66 16.94
N MET A 152 -12.79 -5.68 16.04
CA MET A 152 -12.24 -4.33 16.25
C MET A 152 -10.74 -4.31 16.57
N SER A 153 -10.00 -5.35 16.17
CA SER A 153 -8.55 -5.44 16.31
C SER A 153 -7.80 -4.94 15.07
N GLU A 154 -6.48 -4.81 15.16
CA GLU A 154 -5.67 -4.48 13.98
C GLU A 154 -5.55 -5.66 12.99
N SER A 155 -5.97 -6.88 13.37
CA SER A 155 -5.98 -8.07 12.50
C SER A 155 -7.25 -8.20 11.66
N GLU A 156 -8.32 -7.50 12.02
CA GLU A 156 -9.54 -7.37 11.21
C GLU A 156 -9.46 -6.09 10.39
N VAL A 157 -9.75 -6.16 9.09
CA VAL A 157 -9.74 -4.99 8.20
C VAL A 157 -11.15 -4.70 7.71
N VAL A 158 -11.63 -3.49 8.00
CA VAL A 158 -12.99 -3.08 7.64
C VAL A 158 -12.94 -1.75 6.89
N PHE A 159 -13.40 -1.80 5.64
CA PHE A 159 -13.73 -0.63 4.83
C PHE A 159 -15.25 -0.43 4.79
N ARG A 160 -15.69 0.80 5.04
CA ARG A 160 -17.08 1.22 4.84
C ARG A 160 -17.12 2.53 4.08
N GLN A 161 -17.87 2.56 2.98
CA GLN A 161 -17.98 3.73 2.11
C GLN A 161 -16.62 4.36 1.78
N GLY A 162 -15.62 3.53 1.44
CA GLY A 162 -14.27 3.97 1.10
C GLY A 162 -13.42 4.45 2.28
N GLU A 163 -13.90 4.34 3.52
CA GLU A 163 -13.13 4.65 4.73
C GLU A 163 -12.57 3.40 5.39
N LEU A 164 -11.27 3.40 5.67
CA LEU A 164 -10.61 2.40 6.51
C LEU A 164 -10.90 2.69 7.98
N LEU A 165 -11.81 1.90 8.57
CA LEU A 165 -12.23 2.07 9.96
C LEU A 165 -11.37 1.27 10.93
N VAL A 166 -11.08 0.02 10.58
CA VAL A 166 -10.44 -0.98 11.45
C VAL A 166 -9.33 -1.68 10.68
N GLY A 167 -8.24 -2.02 11.37
CA GLY A 167 -7.21 -2.90 10.83
C GLY A 167 -5.97 -2.22 10.27
N VAL A 168 -4.88 -2.99 10.21
CA VAL A 168 -3.70 -2.61 9.43
C VAL A 168 -3.75 -3.20 8.03
N LEU A 169 -3.23 -2.44 7.07
CA LEU A 169 -3.05 -2.93 5.71
C LEU A 169 -1.67 -3.55 5.57
N ASP A 170 -1.65 -4.71 4.94
CA ASP A 170 -0.47 -5.53 4.71
C ASP A 170 -0.47 -6.09 3.28
N LYS A 171 0.37 -7.10 3.02
CA LYS A 171 0.45 -7.77 1.72
C LYS A 171 -0.90 -8.31 1.24
N GLN A 172 -1.85 -8.66 2.11
CA GLN A 172 -3.16 -9.19 1.72
C GLN A 172 -4.04 -8.15 1.01
N HIS A 173 -3.77 -6.86 1.22
CA HIS A 173 -4.66 -5.80 0.76
C HIS A 173 -4.18 -5.18 -0.55
N TYR A 174 -2.89 -4.88 -0.66
CA TYR A 174 -2.30 -4.22 -1.84
C TYR A 174 -1.17 -5.01 -2.50
N GLY A 175 -0.91 -6.22 -2.03
CA GLY A 175 -0.05 -7.17 -2.74
C GLY A 175 -0.82 -7.93 -3.82
N ALA A 176 -0.09 -8.82 -4.51
CA ALA A 176 -0.63 -9.70 -5.53
C ALA A 176 -1.42 -10.86 -4.89
N THR A 177 -2.54 -10.55 -4.24
CA THR A 177 -3.37 -11.47 -3.44
C THR A 177 -4.85 -11.39 -3.83
N GLN A 178 -5.50 -12.56 -3.97
CA GLN A 178 -6.93 -12.63 -4.25
C GLN A 178 -7.77 -12.06 -3.10
N TYR A 179 -8.94 -11.52 -3.46
CA TYR A 179 -9.89 -10.86 -2.55
C TYR A 179 -9.30 -9.74 -1.67
N GLY A 180 -8.13 -9.20 -2.03
CA GLY A 180 -7.55 -8.03 -1.39
C GLY A 180 -8.29 -6.74 -1.75
N LEU A 181 -7.88 -5.64 -1.10
CA LEU A 181 -8.39 -4.30 -1.40
C LEU A 181 -8.20 -3.93 -2.87
N ILE A 182 -6.99 -4.10 -3.40
CA ILE A 182 -6.69 -3.74 -4.78
C ILE A 182 -7.46 -4.61 -5.75
N HIS A 183 -7.49 -5.93 -5.55
CA HIS A 183 -8.29 -6.81 -6.40
C HIS A 183 -9.78 -6.41 -6.41
N SER A 184 -10.35 -6.11 -5.25
CA SER A 184 -11.74 -5.63 -5.15
C SER A 184 -11.96 -4.30 -5.88
N CYS A 185 -10.99 -3.38 -5.82
CA CYS A 185 -11.04 -2.12 -6.57
C CYS A 185 -10.92 -2.32 -8.08
N PHE A 186 -10.09 -3.27 -8.54
CA PHE A 186 -9.99 -3.63 -9.96
C PHE A 186 -11.33 -4.15 -10.49
N GLU A 187 -12.00 -5.00 -9.72
CA GLU A 187 -13.31 -5.56 -10.08
C GLU A 187 -14.42 -4.49 -10.12
N LEU A 188 -14.49 -3.64 -9.10
CA LEU A 188 -15.56 -2.63 -8.97
C LEU A 188 -15.38 -1.44 -9.93
N TYR A 189 -14.13 -1.00 -10.15
CA TYR A 189 -13.86 0.27 -10.82
C TYR A 189 -13.15 0.11 -12.17
N GLY A 190 -12.61 -1.06 -12.46
CA GLY A 190 -11.81 -1.35 -13.64
C GLY A 190 -10.32 -1.06 -13.46
N HIS A 191 -9.52 -1.52 -14.43
CA HIS A 191 -8.06 -1.49 -14.33
C HIS A 191 -7.46 -0.09 -14.22
N LYS A 192 -8.03 0.91 -14.89
CA LYS A 192 -7.52 2.30 -14.87
C LYS A 192 -7.48 2.85 -13.45
N VAL A 193 -8.57 2.67 -12.70
CA VAL A 193 -8.68 3.10 -11.29
C VAL A 193 -7.83 2.22 -10.38
N GLY A 194 -7.81 0.90 -10.62
CA GLY A 194 -7.00 -0.04 -9.85
C GLY A 194 -5.50 0.27 -9.91
N VAL A 195 -4.96 0.49 -11.12
CA VAL A 195 -3.56 0.89 -11.35
C VAL A 195 -3.29 2.25 -10.71
N GLN A 196 -4.21 3.21 -10.84
CA GLN A 196 -4.06 4.52 -10.23
C GLN A 196 -3.95 4.43 -8.70
N ILE A 197 -4.82 3.66 -8.04
CA ILE A 197 -4.76 3.45 -6.59
C ILE A 197 -3.43 2.81 -6.21
N LEU A 198 -3.00 1.78 -6.94
CA LEU A 198 -1.75 1.07 -6.66
C LEU A 198 -0.53 2.01 -6.78
N SER A 199 -0.49 2.84 -7.82
CA SER A 199 0.56 3.86 -8.02
C SER A 199 0.55 4.93 -6.92
N CYS A 200 -0.63 5.40 -6.51
CA CYS A 200 -0.76 6.37 -5.41
C CYS A 200 -0.26 5.79 -4.09
N LEU A 201 -0.60 4.53 -3.78
CA LEU A 201 -0.12 3.84 -2.59
C LEU A 201 1.40 3.61 -2.63
N SER A 202 1.96 3.26 -3.79
CA SER A 202 3.40 3.09 -3.97
C SER A 202 4.18 4.37 -3.63
N ARG A 203 3.72 5.51 -4.17
CA ARG A 203 4.33 6.83 -3.86
C ARG A 203 4.14 7.22 -2.40
N LEU A 204 2.93 7.06 -1.86
CA LEU A 204 2.63 7.32 -0.45
C LEU A 204 3.60 6.56 0.46
N PHE A 205 3.72 5.26 0.25
CA PHE A 205 4.51 4.40 1.12
C PHE A 205 5.99 4.69 1.03
N THR A 206 6.48 5.05 -0.17
CA THR A 206 7.85 5.50 -0.39
C THR A 206 8.12 6.81 0.35
N THR A 207 7.27 7.83 0.18
CA THR A 207 7.40 9.12 0.88
C THR A 207 7.33 8.94 2.40
N PHE A 208 6.40 8.13 2.89
CA PHE A 208 6.26 7.88 4.33
C PHE A 208 7.55 7.29 4.93
N LEU A 209 8.15 6.29 4.28
CA LEU A 209 9.41 5.72 4.77
C LEU A 209 10.55 6.74 4.72
N GLN A 210 10.65 7.54 3.66
CA GLN A 210 11.66 8.57 3.55
C GLN A 210 11.55 9.62 4.67
N THR A 211 10.34 10.12 4.94
CA THR A 211 10.12 11.14 5.98
C THR A 211 10.32 10.60 7.40
N TYR A 212 9.80 9.39 7.70
CA TYR A 212 9.69 8.90 9.07
C TYR A 212 10.77 7.88 9.48
N LEU A 213 11.38 7.19 8.53
CA LEU A 213 12.44 6.22 8.83
C LEU A 213 13.83 6.84 8.74
N LEU A 214 14.07 7.70 7.74
CA LEU A 214 15.39 8.27 7.46
C LEU A 214 15.62 9.63 8.12
N VAL A 215 14.63 10.52 8.10
CA VAL A 215 14.82 11.94 8.49
C VAL A 215 14.44 12.22 9.95
N ARG A 216 13.24 11.78 10.39
CA ARG A 216 12.72 12.11 11.72
C ARG A 216 12.89 10.93 12.69
N LYS A 217 14.07 10.84 13.33
CA LYS A 217 14.48 9.86 14.37
C LYS A 217 13.93 8.44 14.14
N PRO A 218 14.78 7.42 13.88
CA PRO A 218 14.30 6.07 13.59
C PRO A 218 13.31 5.65 14.67
N ILE A 219 12.12 5.20 14.23
CA ILE A 219 11.12 4.55 15.08
C ILE A 219 11.92 3.67 16.03
N LYS A 220 11.86 3.94 17.34
CA LYS A 220 12.71 3.25 18.34
C LYS A 220 12.36 1.76 18.31
N LEU A 221 12.98 1.00 17.40
CA LEU A 221 13.03 -0.45 17.45
C LEU A 221 13.68 -0.75 18.79
N GLY A 222 12.95 -1.47 19.65
CA GLY A 222 13.48 -1.86 20.95
C GLY A 222 14.84 -2.53 20.78
N ASN A 223 15.77 -2.28 21.71
CA ASN A 223 17.19 -2.67 21.61
C ASN A 223 17.43 -4.15 21.26
N LYS A 224 16.46 -5.04 21.47
CA LYS A 224 16.50 -6.45 21.03
C LYS A 224 16.47 -6.64 19.51
N LEU A 225 15.68 -5.83 18.78
CA LEU A 225 15.53 -5.96 17.32
C LEU A 225 16.75 -5.40 16.57
N ARG A 226 17.40 -4.37 17.10
CA ARG A 226 18.69 -3.88 16.56
C ARG A 226 19.77 -4.96 16.65
N ARG A 227 19.91 -5.60 17.81
CA ARG A 227 20.86 -6.70 18.00
C ARG A 227 20.59 -7.89 17.08
N SER A 228 19.32 -8.24 16.84
CA SER A 228 18.99 -9.33 15.92
C SER A 228 19.25 -8.97 14.45
N GLN A 229 19.00 -7.71 14.04
CA GLN A 229 19.31 -7.27 12.68
C GLN A 229 20.81 -7.11 12.44
N GLU A 230 21.56 -6.63 13.44
CA GLU A 230 23.03 -6.59 13.42
C GLU A 230 23.61 -8.01 13.31
N GLN A 231 23.11 -8.98 14.09
CA GLN A 231 23.53 -10.38 13.98
C GLN A 231 23.16 -11.03 12.65
N LEU A 232 22.00 -10.69 12.07
CA LEU A 232 21.58 -11.18 10.75
C LEU A 232 22.40 -10.55 9.61
N ALA A 233 22.81 -9.28 9.75
CA ALA A 233 23.69 -8.61 8.81
C ALA A 233 25.11 -9.19 8.85
N ILE A 234 25.64 -9.46 10.04
CA ILE A 234 26.97 -10.09 10.24
C ILE A 234 26.98 -11.50 9.63
N LYS A 235 25.95 -12.31 9.90
CA LYS A 235 25.84 -13.67 9.31
C LYS A 235 25.72 -13.67 7.79
N ARG A 236 25.16 -12.63 7.17
CA ARG A 236 25.11 -12.52 5.70
C ARG A 236 26.48 -12.18 5.11
N VAL A 237 27.29 -11.39 5.79
CA VAL A 237 28.65 -11.07 5.36
C VAL A 237 29.57 -12.30 5.49
N GLU A 238 29.43 -13.09 6.55
CA GLU A 238 30.23 -14.31 6.76
C GLU A 238 29.92 -15.44 5.76
N HIS A 239 28.73 -15.46 5.15
CA HIS A 239 28.36 -16.45 4.12
C HIS A 239 28.74 -16.02 2.69
N THR A 240 29.35 -14.84 2.51
CA THR A 240 29.78 -14.32 1.20
C THR A 240 31.31 -14.33 1.03
N PHE A 241 32.01 -15.02 1.92
CA PHE A 241 33.46 -15.30 1.85
C PHE A 241 33.73 -16.79 1.98
#